data_AF-A0AAD2GDR1-F1
#
_entry.id   AF-A0AAD2GDR1-F1
#
_cell.length_a   1.000
_cell.length_b   1.000
_cell.length_c   1.000
_cell.angle_alpha   90.00
_cell.angle_beta   90.00
_cell.angle_gamma   90.00
#
_symmetry.space_group_name_H-M   'P 1'
#
loop_
_entity.id
_entity.type
_entity.pdbx_description
1 polymer ?
#
loop_
_entity_poly.entity_id
_entity_poly.type
_entity_poly.pdbx_seq_one_letter_code
_entity_poly.pdbx_strand_id
1 'polypeptide(L)'
;MCIALPQDFTNDVHLEDWCPTFKNYLRTIPGRDGVPLSYIVRMNDAGMLNLHKDFLATYVNMAPHVGEAYVMDNAKVLVLLSKFIVGNTEAEAILRAINIAGNGREAFNALHTHYKGEGILASDLSKPNTPSKNCVTLAKNQK
;
A
#
# COMPACT_ATOMS: atom_id res chain seq x y z
N MET A 1 13.58 -24.99 -2.19
CA MET A 1 12.22 -24.44 -2.31
C MET A 1 12.30 -23.33 -3.35
N CYS A 2 11.77 -23.54 -4.56
CA CYS A 2 11.87 -22.56 -5.65
C CYS A 2 10.89 -21.43 -5.35
N ILE A 3 11.40 -20.23 -5.11
CA ILE A 3 10.57 -19.05 -4.91
C ILE A 3 10.24 -18.50 -6.29
N ALA A 4 8.97 -18.54 -6.67
CA ALA A 4 8.51 -18.08 -7.97
C ALA A 4 8.57 -16.55 -8.05
N LEU A 5 9.00 -16.03 -9.21
CA LEU A 5 8.87 -14.62 -9.52
C LEU A 5 7.38 -14.26 -9.50
N PRO A 6 6.97 -13.13 -8.89
CA PRO A 6 5.58 -12.68 -8.98
C PRO A 6 5.21 -12.50 -10.44
N GLN A 7 4.03 -12.98 -10.82
CA GLN A 7 3.44 -12.59 -12.09
C GLN A 7 3.09 -11.10 -12.06
N ASP A 8 2.98 -10.50 -13.24
CA ASP A 8 2.50 -9.13 -13.37
C ASP A 8 1.08 -9.03 -12.80
N PHE A 9 0.85 -8.00 -12.01
CA PHE A 9 -0.43 -7.69 -11.41
C PHE A 9 -1.31 -7.03 -12.47
N THR A 10 -1.94 -7.85 -13.30
CA THR A 10 -2.92 -7.43 -14.33
C THR A 10 -4.31 -7.26 -13.71
N ASN A 11 -5.27 -6.72 -14.48
CA ASN A 11 -6.65 -6.48 -14.01
C ASN A 11 -7.40 -7.77 -13.61
N ASP A 12 -6.96 -8.93 -14.11
CA ASP A 12 -7.59 -10.23 -13.85
C ASP A 12 -7.08 -10.90 -12.55
N VAL A 13 -6.07 -10.29 -11.91
CA VAL A 13 -5.41 -10.85 -10.72
C VAL A 13 -5.93 -10.17 -9.47
N HIS A 14 -6.47 -10.95 -8.53
CA HIS A 14 -6.88 -10.41 -7.24
C HIS A 14 -5.67 -10.06 -6.37
N LEU A 15 -5.73 -8.89 -5.71
CA LEU A 15 -4.66 -8.43 -4.83
C LEU A 15 -4.38 -9.43 -3.70
N GLU A 16 -5.40 -10.14 -3.22
CA GLU A 16 -5.29 -11.12 -2.13
C GLU A 16 -4.41 -12.32 -2.48
N ASP A 17 -4.42 -12.75 -3.74
CA ASP A 17 -3.60 -13.87 -4.24
C ASP A 17 -2.19 -13.39 -4.62
N TRP A 18 -2.09 -12.17 -5.15
CA TRP A 18 -0.83 -11.60 -5.58
C TRP A 18 0.05 -11.14 -4.40
N CYS A 19 -0.56 -10.54 -3.38
CA CYS A 19 0.12 -9.94 -2.23
C CYS A 19 1.04 -10.93 -1.46
N PRO A 20 0.62 -12.18 -1.14
CA PRO A 20 1.50 -13.18 -0.55
C PRO A 20 2.71 -13.52 -1.43
N THR A 21 2.51 -13.61 -2.75
CA THR A 21 3.57 -13.92 -3.73
C THR A 21 4.58 -12.78 -3.81
N PHE A 22 4.10 -11.53 -3.90
CA PHE A 22 4.95 -10.34 -3.89
C PHE A 22 5.74 -10.21 -2.58
N LYS A 23 5.09 -10.43 -1.43
CA LYS A 23 5.77 -10.44 -0.11
C LYS A 23 6.85 -11.50 -0.04
N ASN A 24 6.59 -12.72 -0.51
CA ASN A 24 7.58 -13.79 -0.54
C ASN A 24 8.76 -13.47 -1.46
N TYR A 25 8.51 -12.84 -2.60
CA TYR A 25 9.58 -12.35 -3.47
C TYR A 25 10.45 -11.30 -2.78
N LEU A 26 9.85 -10.32 -2.09
CA LEU A 26 10.61 -9.34 -1.31
C LEU A 26 11.43 -9.97 -0.17
N ARG A 27 11.03 -11.14 0.36
CA ARG A 27 11.83 -11.89 1.35
C ARG A 27 13.13 -12.47 0.77
N THR A 28 13.23 -12.61 -0.55
CA THR A 28 14.44 -13.12 -1.23
C THR A 28 15.48 -12.04 -1.48
N ILE A 29 15.08 -10.78 -1.42
CA ILE A 29 15.95 -9.65 -1.73
C ILE A 29 16.46 -9.06 -0.41
N PRO A 30 17.77 -9.19 -0.11
CA PRO A 30 18.33 -8.52 1.06
C PRO A 30 18.33 -7.00 0.84
N GLY A 31 17.82 -6.29 1.83
CA GLY A 31 17.91 -4.84 1.94
C GLY A 31 19.33 -4.37 2.31
N ARG A 32 19.49 -3.07 2.52
CA ARG A 32 20.78 -2.44 2.81
C ARG A 32 21.46 -3.03 4.06
N ASP A 33 20.69 -3.26 5.11
CA ASP A 33 21.18 -3.78 6.39
C ASP A 33 21.06 -5.30 6.51
N GLY A 34 20.85 -6.00 5.39
CA GLY A 34 20.67 -7.45 5.34
C GLY A 34 19.27 -7.93 5.77
N VAL A 35 18.39 -7.02 6.22
CA VAL A 35 16.97 -7.31 6.44
C VAL A 35 16.27 -7.49 5.08
N PRO A 36 15.47 -8.55 4.87
CA PRO A 36 14.73 -8.69 3.62
C PRO A 36 13.73 -7.57 3.39
N LEU A 37 13.61 -7.08 2.14
CA LEU A 37 12.75 -5.94 1.76
C LEU A 37 11.28 -6.07 2.15
N SER A 38 10.82 -7.29 2.46
CA SER A 38 9.47 -7.54 2.96
C SER A 38 9.10 -6.74 4.21
N TYR A 39 10.09 -6.24 4.98
CA TYR A 39 9.83 -5.41 6.15
C TYR A 39 9.19 -4.05 5.80
N ILE A 40 9.43 -3.52 4.60
CA ILE A 40 8.84 -2.25 4.15
C ILE A 40 7.31 -2.37 4.03
N VAL A 41 6.83 -3.49 3.47
CA VAL A 41 5.40 -3.73 3.19
C VAL A 41 4.64 -4.32 4.38
N ARG A 42 5.22 -4.28 5.59
CA ARG A 42 4.52 -4.74 6.79
C ARG A 42 3.46 -3.72 7.20
N MET A 43 2.29 -4.22 7.61
CA MET A 43 1.16 -3.38 8.04
C MET A 43 1.37 -2.78 9.43
N ASN A 44 2.16 -3.44 10.29
CA ASN A 44 2.45 -2.92 11.63
C ASN A 44 3.59 -1.90 11.58
N ASP A 45 3.36 -0.69 12.08
CA ASP A 45 4.39 0.35 12.13
C ASP A 45 5.45 0.05 13.20
N ALA A 46 5.02 -0.50 14.34
CA ALA A 46 5.91 -0.80 15.46
C ALA A 46 6.61 -2.15 15.26
N GLY A 47 7.92 -2.18 15.52
CA GLY A 47 8.65 -3.44 15.58
C GLY A 47 8.17 -4.24 16.78
N MET A 48 7.58 -5.41 16.55
CA MET A 48 7.12 -6.28 17.64
C MET A 48 8.17 -7.34 17.95
N LEU A 49 8.56 -7.45 19.23
CA LEU A 49 9.37 -8.54 19.77
C LEU A 49 8.53 -9.82 19.93
N ASN A 50 7.81 -10.22 18.88
CA ASN A 50 7.17 -11.52 18.84
C ASN A 50 8.19 -12.52 18.29
N LEU A 51 8.65 -13.42 19.15
CA LEU A 51 9.56 -14.49 18.76
C LEU A 51 8.79 -15.45 17.85
N HIS A 52 8.98 -15.32 16.54
CA HIS A 52 8.40 -16.26 15.58
C HIS A 52 9.25 -17.52 15.54
N LYS A 53 8.63 -18.69 15.27
CA LYS A 53 9.37 -19.93 14.97
C LYS A 53 10.32 -19.77 13.77
N ASP A 54 10.03 -18.80 12.90
CA ASP A 54 10.85 -18.38 11.79
C ASP A 54 11.73 -17.18 12.19
N PHE A 55 13.05 -17.42 12.29
CA PHE A 55 14.04 -16.39 12.61
C PHE A 55 13.99 -15.22 11.63
N LEU A 56 13.71 -15.49 10.34
CA LEU A 56 13.65 -14.45 9.32
C LEU A 56 12.43 -13.54 9.53
N ALA A 57 11.29 -14.11 9.90
CA ALA A 57 10.10 -13.34 10.24
C ALA A 57 10.33 -12.46 11.47
N THR A 58 11.10 -12.95 12.46
CA THR A 58 11.49 -12.16 13.63
C THR A 58 12.35 -10.96 13.21
N TYR A 59 13.33 -11.16 12.32
CA TYR A 59 14.18 -10.08 11.82
C TYR A 59 13.40 -9.00 11.05
N VAL A 60 12.48 -9.43 10.18
CA VAL A 60 11.57 -8.54 9.45
C VAL A 60 10.68 -7.72 10.40
N ASN A 61 10.21 -8.33 11.48
CA ASN A 61 9.37 -7.65 12.47
C ASN A 61 10.15 -6.71 13.38
N MET A 62 11.43 -6.96 13.66
CA MET A 62 12.25 -6.08 14.50
C MET A 62 12.82 -4.88 13.72
N ALA A 63 12.86 -4.94 12.39
CA ALA A 63 13.49 -3.90 11.58
C ALA A 63 12.81 -2.53 11.75
N PRO A 64 13.55 -1.44 11.98
CA PRO A 64 12.96 -0.12 12.12
C PRO A 64 12.48 0.43 10.78
N HIS A 65 11.36 1.16 10.77
CA HIS A 65 10.91 1.95 9.61
C HIS A 65 11.48 3.37 9.63
N VAL A 66 12.74 3.50 10.01
CA VAL A 66 13.46 4.77 10.12
C VAL A 66 14.92 4.60 9.70
N GLY A 67 15.57 5.71 9.36
CA GLY A 67 16.99 5.73 8.99
C GLY A 67 17.23 5.64 7.47
N GLU A 68 18.49 5.79 7.08
CA GLU A 68 18.92 5.85 5.67
C GLU A 68 18.65 4.53 4.94
N ALA A 69 18.91 3.39 5.60
CA ALA A 69 18.63 2.06 5.08
C ALA A 69 17.14 1.90 4.73
N TYR A 70 16.24 2.34 5.62
CA TYR A 70 14.81 2.36 5.37
C TYR A 70 14.43 3.21 4.15
N VAL A 71 14.95 4.43 4.04
CA VAL A 71 14.64 5.31 2.90
C VAL A 71 15.07 4.67 1.57
N MET A 72 16.28 4.12 1.51
CA MET A 72 16.78 3.45 0.30
C MET A 72 15.99 2.20 -0.05
N ASP A 73 15.69 1.35 0.93
CA ASP A 73 14.97 0.11 0.70
C ASP A 73 13.50 0.38 0.35
N ASN A 74 12.91 1.43 0.91
CA ASN A 74 11.58 1.89 0.56
C ASN A 74 11.49 2.38 -0.90
N ALA A 75 12.48 3.13 -1.36
CA ALA A 75 12.59 3.54 -2.76
C ALA A 75 12.77 2.35 -3.71
N LYS A 76 13.55 1.33 -3.31
CA LYS A 76 13.67 0.08 -4.09
C LYS A 76 12.33 -0.66 -4.19
N VAL A 77 11.59 -0.77 -3.09
CA VAL A 77 10.27 -1.42 -3.08
C VAL A 77 9.31 -0.69 -4.00
N LEU A 78 9.35 0.64 -4.04
CA LEU A 78 8.54 1.42 -4.99
C LEU A 78 8.88 1.06 -6.44
N VAL A 79 10.16 1.04 -6.80
CA VAL A 79 10.60 0.68 -8.16
C VAL A 79 10.18 -0.76 -8.52
N LEU A 80 10.28 -1.69 -7.58
CA LEU A 80 9.82 -3.07 -7.78
C LEU A 80 8.31 -3.12 -7.98
N LEU A 81 7.55 -2.41 -7.15
CA LEU A 81 6.10 -2.34 -7.27
C LEU A 81 5.68 -1.78 -8.64
N SER A 82 6.30 -0.67 -9.08
CA SER A 82 6.06 -0.10 -10.42
C SER A 82 6.30 -1.09 -11.55
N LYS A 83 7.27 -2.01 -11.41
CA LYS A 83 7.60 -2.99 -12.45
C LYS A 83 6.56 -4.10 -12.55
N PHE A 84 5.97 -4.52 -11.44
CA PHE A 84 5.02 -5.63 -11.44
C PHE A 84 3.58 -5.19 -11.68
N ILE A 85 3.22 -3.92 -11.50
CA ILE A 85 1.86 -3.44 -11.78
C ILE A 85 1.65 -3.00 -13.24
N VAL A 86 2.67 -3.15 -14.08
CA VAL A 86 2.62 -2.70 -15.49
C VAL A 86 1.47 -3.39 -16.21
N GLY A 87 0.58 -2.60 -16.80
CA GLY A 87 -0.59 -3.09 -17.53
C GLY A 87 -1.88 -3.17 -16.70
N ASN A 88 -1.82 -2.90 -15.41
CA ASN A 88 -3.02 -2.59 -14.61
C ASN A 88 -3.16 -1.08 -14.47
N THR A 89 -4.02 -0.51 -15.32
CA THR A 89 -4.24 0.93 -15.45
C THR A 89 -4.67 1.57 -14.12
N GLU A 90 -5.44 0.86 -13.31
CA GLU A 90 -5.95 1.35 -12.03
C GLU A 90 -4.86 1.36 -10.96
N ALA A 91 -4.13 0.25 -10.81
CA ALA A 91 -2.98 0.16 -9.91
C ALA A 91 -1.90 1.18 -10.28
N GLU A 92 -1.63 1.37 -11.57
CA GLU A 92 -0.73 2.41 -12.07
C GLU A 92 -1.22 3.82 -11.73
N ALA A 93 -2.52 4.10 -11.86
CA ALA A 93 -3.09 5.40 -11.53
C ALA A 93 -2.97 5.70 -10.02
N ILE A 94 -3.27 4.73 -9.16
CA ILE A 94 -3.09 4.82 -7.70
C ILE A 94 -1.61 5.09 -7.38
N LEU A 95 -0.70 4.35 -8.02
CA LEU A 95 0.71 4.53 -7.78
C LEU A 95 1.18 5.93 -8.19
N ARG A 96 0.76 6.41 -9.37
CA ARG A 96 1.09 7.76 -9.87
C ARG A 96 0.55 8.86 -8.96
N ALA A 97 -0.62 8.68 -8.36
CA ALA A 97 -1.19 9.64 -7.41
C ALA A 97 -0.36 9.77 -6.12
N ILE A 98 0.38 8.72 -5.74
CA ILE A 98 1.15 8.65 -4.48
C ILE A 98 2.65 8.87 -4.70
N ASN A 99 3.13 8.80 -5.94
CA ASN A 99 4.55 8.80 -6.32
C ASN A 99 5.28 10.16 -6.12
N ILE A 100 4.96 10.90 -5.06
CA ILE A 100 5.51 12.23 -4.80
C ILE A 100 6.81 12.15 -3.97
N ALA A 101 7.18 11.01 -3.36
CA ALA A 101 8.29 10.97 -2.40
C ALA A 101 9.12 9.67 -2.30
N GLY A 102 9.07 8.73 -3.27
CA GLY A 102 9.88 7.51 -3.16
C GLY A 102 9.40 6.53 -2.08
N ASN A 103 8.12 6.63 -1.69
CA ASN A 103 7.55 5.92 -0.55
C ASN A 103 6.82 4.64 -0.96
N GLY A 104 7.57 3.54 -1.18
CA GLY A 104 7.04 2.24 -1.59
C GLY A 104 6.03 1.62 -0.60
N ARG A 105 6.20 1.88 0.70
CA ARG A 105 5.26 1.45 1.74
C ARG A 105 3.89 2.09 1.59
N GLU A 106 3.85 3.40 1.42
CA GLU A 106 2.60 4.15 1.27
C GLU A 106 1.86 3.75 -0.01
N ALA A 107 2.60 3.61 -1.10
CA ALA A 107 2.11 3.05 -2.35
C ALA A 107 1.46 1.67 -2.17
N PHE A 108 2.15 0.75 -1.49
CA PHE A 108 1.62 -0.59 -1.22
C PHE A 108 0.38 -0.56 -0.33
N ASN A 109 0.38 0.28 0.71
CA ASN A 109 -0.76 0.43 1.62
C ASN A 109 -1.99 1.02 0.92
N ALA A 110 -1.80 1.93 -0.03
CA ALA A 110 -2.90 2.49 -0.80
C ALA A 110 -3.49 1.51 -1.80
N LEU A 111 -2.66 0.72 -2.49
CA LEU A 111 -3.15 -0.41 -3.29
C LEU A 111 -3.98 -1.35 -2.43
N HIS A 112 -3.46 -1.70 -1.25
CA HIS A 112 -4.16 -2.56 -0.31
C HIS A 112 -5.47 -1.92 0.20
N THR A 113 -5.49 -0.63 0.45
CA THR A 113 -6.71 0.10 0.85
C THR A 113 -7.72 0.19 -0.28
N HIS A 114 -7.29 0.37 -1.52
CA HIS A 114 -8.17 0.46 -2.68
C HIS A 114 -8.92 -0.85 -2.92
N TYR A 115 -8.19 -1.93 -3.17
CA TYR A 115 -8.77 -3.24 -3.49
C TYR A 115 -9.49 -3.89 -2.29
N LYS A 116 -9.13 -3.54 -1.05
CA LYS A 116 -9.86 -3.98 0.15
C LYS A 116 -11.05 -3.06 0.48
N GLY A 117 -10.96 -1.78 0.11
CA GLY A 117 -11.96 -0.74 0.35
C GLY A 117 -13.09 -0.70 -0.68
N GLU A 118 -12.90 -1.30 -1.85
CA GLU A 118 -13.98 -1.60 -2.80
C GLU A 118 -15.08 -2.50 -2.19
N GLY A 119 -14.79 -3.21 -1.10
CA GLY A 119 -15.80 -3.91 -0.30
C GLY A 119 -16.62 -3.02 0.64
N ILE A 120 -16.22 -1.76 0.89
CA ILE A 120 -16.90 -0.85 1.85
C ILE A 120 -17.48 0.41 1.17
N LEU A 121 -17.03 0.82 -0.01
CA LEU A 121 -17.53 2.04 -0.67
C LEU A 121 -18.05 1.82 -2.10
N ALA A 122 -19.07 0.97 -2.24
CA ALA A 122 -20.06 1.10 -3.32
C ALA A 122 -21.20 2.08 -2.94
N SER A 123 -20.86 3.17 -2.25
CA SER A 123 -21.82 4.21 -1.87
C SER A 123 -21.16 5.58 -2.04
N ASP A 124 -21.73 6.40 -2.93
CA ASP A 124 -21.46 7.83 -3.14
C ASP A 124 -20.22 8.22 -3.96
N LEU A 125 -20.24 7.83 -5.24
CA LEU A 125 -19.83 8.75 -6.31
C LEU A 125 -21.02 9.05 -7.24
N SER A 126 -22.04 9.70 -6.68
CA SER A 126 -23.03 10.44 -7.45
C SER A 126 -22.59 11.91 -7.52
N LYS A 127 -21.86 12.24 -8.60
CA LYS A 127 -21.84 13.50 -9.38
C LYS A 127 -21.85 14.84 -8.61
N PRO A 128 -20.93 15.79 -8.89
CA PRO A 128 -21.07 17.18 -8.42
C PRO A 128 -22.18 17.89 -9.22
N ASN A 129 -23.41 17.85 -8.71
CA ASN A 129 -24.53 18.65 -9.18
C ASN A 129 -24.55 20.00 -8.44
N THR A 130 -24.06 21.02 -9.15
CA THR A 130 -24.39 22.46 -9.13
C THR A 130 -25.17 23.04 -7.92
N PRO A 131 -24.75 24.20 -7.39
CA PRO A 131 -25.32 24.79 -6.17
C PRO A 131 -26.78 25.21 -6.38
N SER A 132 -27.70 24.51 -5.73
CA SER A 132 -29.11 24.92 -5.62
C SER A 132 -29.25 26.00 -4.55
N LYS A 133 -29.86 27.12 -4.96
CA LYS A 133 -30.26 28.23 -4.10
C LYS A 133 -31.42 27.81 -3.19
N ASN A 134 -31.50 28.51 -2.05
CA ASN A 134 -32.64 28.70 -1.14
C ASN A 134 -32.77 27.72 0.03
N CYS A 135 -32.59 28.24 1.25
CA CYS A 135 -33.69 28.74 2.09
C CYS A 135 -33.24 28.78 3.56
N VAL A 136 -33.00 29.97 4.11
CA VAL A 136 -32.91 30.16 5.56
C VAL A 136 -34.14 30.96 5.98
N THR A 137 -35.17 30.26 6.45
CA THR A 137 -36.23 30.85 7.24
C THR A 137 -35.85 30.69 8.70
N LEU A 138 -35.37 31.75 9.35
CA LEU A 138 -35.30 31.85 10.80
C LEU A 138 -35.94 33.18 11.22
N ALA A 139 -37.05 33.02 11.94
CA ALA A 139 -37.93 34.05 12.45
C ALA A 139 -37.22 35.03 13.39
N LYS A 140 -37.62 36.31 13.33
CA LYS A 140 -37.57 37.25 14.45
C LYS A 140 -38.82 38.12 14.46
N ASN A 141 -39.77 37.77 15.32
CA ASN A 141 -40.76 38.69 15.87
C ASN A 141 -40.08 39.46 17.01
N GLN A 142 -40.01 40.80 16.94
CA GLN A 142 -40.10 41.69 18.10
C GLN A 142 -40.72 43.02 17.65
N LYS A 143 -41.89 43.33 18.22
CA LYS A 143 -42.44 44.68 18.39
C LYS A 143 -42.42 44.98 19.88
#